data_AF-A0A7X7BG78-F1
#
_entry.id   AF-A0A7X7BG78-F1
#
_cell.length_a   1.000
_cell.length_b   1.000
_cell.length_c   1.000
_cell.angle_alpha   90.00
_cell.angle_beta   90.00
_cell.angle_gamma   90.00
#
_symmetry.space_group_name_H-M   'P 1'
#
loop_
_entity.id
_entity.type
_entity.pdbx_description
1 polymer ?
#
loop_
_entity_poly.entity_id
_entity_poly.type
_entity_poly.pdbx_seq_one_letter_code
_entity_poly.pdbx_strand_id
1 'polypeptide(L)'
;MTGMKDYTPSRFMAKGSHYDKDKADRAVNFIQCLCHTKGTWAGKKFMLLPWQERIIRDVFGIVKKDGYRQFNTAFVELGKKQGKQLALDTKIPTPDGWSTMGELKVGDLVFDEKGNPTHVVAKSEVNDTEQAYRLTFRDGSSIVAGENHLWDVEYIYGKTKRKLWTTGEIYRRTMAYREKNRDDPVEAKRSLIRIPVADSLQTDEKALPVDPYLYGYWLGNGNSKK
;
A
#
# COMPACT_ATOMS: atom_id res chain seq x y z
N MET A 1 9.87 14.88 21.92
CA MET A 1 9.69 13.48 22.38
C MET A 1 8.46 12.92 21.70
N THR A 2 8.63 11.96 20.80
CA THR A 2 7.55 11.30 20.05
C THR A 2 7.04 10.08 20.82
N GLY A 3 6.65 10.27 22.08
CA GLY A 3 6.01 9.23 22.87
C GLY A 3 4.50 9.33 22.77
N MET A 4 3.81 8.20 22.89
CA MET A 4 2.35 8.13 22.99
C MET A 4 1.86 9.02 24.15
N LYS A 5 1.07 10.07 23.83
CA LYS A 5 0.64 11.08 24.82
C LYS A 5 -0.44 10.55 25.76
N ASP A 6 -1.40 9.80 25.20
CA ASP A 6 -2.53 9.25 25.93
C ASP A 6 -2.54 7.73 25.78
N TYR A 7 -2.47 7.02 26.91
CA TYR A 7 -2.49 5.56 26.94
C TYR A 7 -3.62 5.04 27.83
N THR A 8 -4.43 4.17 27.23
CA THR A 8 -5.45 3.39 27.92
C THR A 8 -5.07 1.91 27.83
N PRO A 9 -4.96 1.20 28.97
CA PRO A 9 -4.66 -0.23 28.99
C PRO A 9 -5.60 -1.05 28.11
N SER A 10 -5.07 -2.13 27.51
CA SER A 10 -5.84 -3.07 26.72
C SER A 10 -7.14 -3.52 27.40
N ARG A 11 -8.22 -3.62 26.61
CA ARG A 11 -9.51 -4.21 27.03
C ARG A 11 -9.40 -5.68 27.48
N PHE A 12 -8.28 -6.33 27.16
CA PHE A 12 -8.00 -7.71 27.52
C PHE A 12 -7.29 -7.84 28.88
N MET A 13 -7.14 -6.76 29.65
CA MET A 13 -6.63 -6.81 31.02
C MET A 13 -7.56 -7.62 31.93
N ALA A 14 -7.03 -8.68 32.54
CA ALA A 14 -7.80 -9.60 33.37
C ALA A 14 -8.20 -8.95 34.71
N LYS A 15 -9.31 -9.41 35.28
CA LYS A 15 -9.76 -8.95 36.61
C LYS A 15 -8.70 -9.29 37.66
N GLY A 16 -8.15 -8.25 38.31
CA GLY A 16 -7.09 -8.37 39.31
C GLY A 16 -5.68 -8.06 38.78
N SER A 17 -5.50 -7.93 37.47
CA SER A 17 -4.31 -7.29 36.90
C SER A 17 -4.40 -5.76 37.03
N HIS A 18 -3.26 -5.10 36.94
CA HIS A 18 -3.16 -3.63 36.90
C HIS A 18 -2.10 -3.19 35.89
N TYR A 19 -2.12 -1.91 35.56
CA TYR A 19 -1.09 -1.31 34.72
C TYR A 19 0.06 -0.76 35.56
N ASP A 20 1.27 -1.21 35.27
CA ASP A 20 2.54 -0.78 35.85
C ASP A 20 3.29 0.06 34.80
N LYS A 21 3.24 1.39 34.99
CA LYS A 21 3.83 2.36 34.06
C LYS A 21 5.35 2.22 33.98
N ASP A 22 6.02 1.93 35.10
CA ASP A 22 7.48 1.88 35.16
C ASP A 22 8.02 0.66 34.41
N LYS A 23 7.35 -0.49 34.52
CA LYS A 23 7.69 -1.68 33.70
C LYS A 23 7.47 -1.43 32.22
N ALA A 24 6.37 -0.75 31.86
CA ALA A 24 6.10 -0.38 30.48
C ALA A 24 7.17 0.58 29.93
N ASP A 25 7.47 1.66 30.65
CA ASP A 25 8.46 2.67 30.26
C ASP A 25 9.87 2.06 30.16
N ARG A 26 10.24 1.13 31.05
CA ARG A 26 11.52 0.41 30.96
C ARG A 26 11.64 -0.33 29.62
N ALA A 27 10.61 -1.05 29.19
CA ALA A 27 10.62 -1.79 27.93
C ALA A 27 10.64 -0.85 26.72
N VAL A 28 9.81 0.21 26.73
CA VAL A 28 9.79 1.24 25.68
C VAL A 28 11.15 1.91 25.54
N ASN A 29 11.74 2.36 26.65
CA ASN A 29 13.04 3.03 26.65
C ASN A 29 14.15 2.10 26.19
N PHE A 30 14.16 0.84 26.64
CA PHE A 30 15.13 -0.14 26.17
C PHE A 30 15.11 -0.30 24.64
N ILE A 31 13.92 -0.45 24.04
CA ILE A 31 13.77 -0.59 22.60
C ILE A 31 14.22 0.69 21.88
N GLN A 32 13.89 1.87 22.41
CA GLN A 32 14.30 3.15 21.80
C GLN A 32 15.78 3.49 21.97
N CYS A 33 16.51 2.75 22.80
CA CYS A 33 17.97 2.80 22.83
C CYS A 33 18.62 2.01 21.68
N LEU A 34 17.87 1.15 20.98
CA LEU A 34 18.36 0.41 19.83
C LEU A 34 18.44 1.31 18.58
N CYS A 35 19.24 0.89 17.61
CA CYS A 35 19.35 1.55 16.31
C CYS A 35 18.89 0.64 15.19
N HIS A 36 18.41 1.23 14.10
CA HIS A 36 18.19 0.50 12.85
C HIS A 36 19.51 -0.08 12.32
N THR A 37 19.48 -1.33 11.88
CA THR A 37 20.69 -2.07 11.49
C THR A 37 20.98 -2.04 9.99
N LYS A 38 19.99 -1.70 9.15
CA LYS A 38 20.09 -1.75 7.68
C LYS A 38 19.29 -0.64 6.99
N GLY A 39 19.60 -0.42 5.72
CA GLY A 39 18.88 0.51 4.83
C GLY A 39 19.21 1.97 5.09
N THR A 40 18.39 2.86 4.55
CA THR A 40 18.55 4.34 4.65
C THR A 40 18.49 4.88 6.08
N TRP A 41 18.05 4.07 7.03
CA TRP A 41 17.91 4.42 8.44
C TRP A 41 19.02 3.85 9.32
N ALA A 42 19.96 3.07 8.76
CA ALA A 42 21.01 2.43 9.53
C ALA A 42 21.76 3.43 10.44
N GLY A 43 21.96 3.05 11.71
CA GLY A 43 22.60 3.88 12.73
C GLY A 43 21.69 4.91 13.40
N LYS A 44 20.50 5.20 12.86
CA LYS A 44 19.51 6.07 13.53
C LYS A 44 18.80 5.32 14.66
N LYS A 45 18.44 6.04 15.72
CA LYS A 45 17.66 5.49 16.85
C LYS A 45 16.32 4.94 16.37
N PHE A 46 15.94 3.78 16.91
CA PHE A 46 14.67 3.13 16.64
C PHE A 46 13.58 3.76 17.50
N MET A 47 12.97 4.85 17.00
CA MET A 47 11.87 5.50 17.70
C MET A 47 10.58 4.72 17.46
N LEU A 48 9.89 4.32 18.53
CA LEU A 48 8.62 3.59 18.41
C LEU A 48 7.53 4.53 17.89
N LEU A 49 6.76 4.07 16.90
CA LEU A 49 5.52 4.74 16.52
C LEU A 49 4.46 4.55 17.62
N PRO A 50 3.47 5.45 17.76
CA PRO A 50 2.48 5.37 18.83
C PRO A 50 1.78 4.01 18.94
N TRP A 51 1.44 3.39 17.81
CA TRP A 51 0.80 2.07 17.81
C TRP A 51 1.76 0.94 18.23
N GLN A 52 3.06 1.05 17.92
CA GLN A 52 4.07 0.07 18.35
C GLN A 52 4.29 0.20 19.85
N GLU A 53 4.40 1.44 20.35
CA GLU A 53 4.51 1.74 21.77
C GLU A 53 3.32 1.16 22.54
N ARG A 54 2.09 1.29 22.01
CA ARG A 54 0.91 0.67 22.62
C ARG A 54 1.04 -0.83 22.82
N ILE A 55 1.50 -1.57 21.81
CA ILE A 55 1.70 -3.03 21.91
C ILE A 55 2.71 -3.35 23.02
N ILE A 56 3.84 -2.64 23.05
CA ILE A 56 4.86 -2.84 24.09
C ILE A 56 4.30 -2.52 25.47
N ARG A 57 3.56 -1.42 25.62
CA ARG A 57 2.93 -1.04 26.89
C ARG A 57 1.89 -2.05 27.37
N ASP A 58 1.09 -2.60 26.47
CA ASP A 58 0.13 -3.66 26.82
C ASP A 58 0.87 -4.92 27.29
N VAL A 59 1.87 -5.37 26.54
CA VAL A 59 2.60 -6.62 26.81
C VAL A 59 3.46 -6.57 28.07
N PHE A 60 4.11 -5.42 28.34
CA PHE A 60 5.06 -5.28 29.46
C PHE A 60 4.50 -4.51 30.66
N GLY A 61 3.48 -3.69 30.45
CA GLY A 61 2.86 -2.88 31.51
C GLY A 61 1.68 -3.55 32.20
N ILE A 62 0.97 -4.48 31.55
CA ILE A 62 -0.15 -5.17 32.20
C ILE A 62 0.39 -6.35 33.02
N VAL A 63 0.30 -6.23 34.34
CA VAL A 63 0.86 -7.19 35.29
C VAL A 63 -0.21 -7.75 36.22
N LYS A 64 -0.04 -9.01 36.60
CA LYS A 64 -0.85 -9.69 37.61
C LYS A 64 -0.48 -9.18 39.01
N LYS A 65 -1.28 -9.55 40.02
CA LYS A 65 -1.01 -9.21 41.44
C LYS A 65 0.36 -9.70 41.94
N ASP A 66 0.84 -10.81 41.38
CA ASP A 66 2.15 -11.40 41.70
C ASP A 66 3.33 -10.62 41.08
N GLY A 67 3.06 -9.54 40.34
CA GLY A 67 4.07 -8.70 39.70
C GLY A 67 4.58 -9.22 38.36
N TYR A 68 4.19 -10.43 37.93
CA TYR A 68 4.54 -10.97 36.61
C TYR A 68 3.61 -10.42 35.52
N ARG A 69 4.11 -10.38 34.28
CA ARG A 69 3.32 -9.95 33.11
C ARG A 69 2.10 -10.85 32.94
N GLN A 70 0.96 -10.24 32.58
CA GLN A 70 -0.22 -10.99 32.18
C GLN A 70 -0.01 -11.65 30.82
N PHE A 71 0.49 -10.88 29.84
CA PHE A 71 0.77 -11.39 28.51
C PHE A 71 2.20 -11.93 28.45
N ASN A 72 2.32 -13.25 28.26
CA ASN A 72 3.59 -13.94 28.10
C ASN A 72 4.04 -14.01 26.63
N THR A 73 3.08 -14.05 25.70
CA THR A 73 3.30 -14.17 24.26
C THR A 73 2.55 -13.08 23.51
N ALA A 74 3.20 -12.49 22.50
CA ALA A 74 2.59 -11.58 21.54
C ALA A 74 2.94 -12.04 20.13
N PHE A 75 1.94 -12.09 19.25
CA PHE A 75 2.10 -12.33 17.83
C PHE A 75 1.75 -11.03 17.09
N VAL A 76 2.69 -10.50 16.31
CA VAL A 76 2.53 -9.24 15.58
C VAL A 76 2.86 -9.50 14.11
N GLU A 77 1.85 -9.42 13.26
CA GLU A 77 2.01 -9.52 11.82
C GLU A 77 1.94 -8.14 11.18
N LEU A 78 2.97 -7.81 10.40
CA LEU A 78 3.04 -6.53 9.67
C LEU A 78 3.29 -6.85 8.21
N GLY A 79 2.29 -6.57 7.38
CA GLY A 79 2.45 -6.63 5.93
C GLY A 79 3.60 -5.72 5.50
N LYS A 80 4.61 -6.28 4.84
CA LYS A 80 5.65 -5.47 4.21
C LYS A 80 5.01 -4.67 3.06
N LYS A 81 5.61 -3.51 2.73
CA LYS A 81 5.22 -2.68 1.58
C LYS A 81 3.84 -1.99 1.68
N GLN A 82 3.21 -1.97 2.84
CA GLN A 82 1.95 -1.26 3.07
C GLN A 82 2.12 0.26 3.15
N GLY A 83 0.99 0.99 3.19
CA GLY A 83 0.98 2.45 3.38
C GLY A 83 1.39 3.23 2.14
N LYS A 84 1.02 2.74 0.95
CA LYS A 84 1.29 3.41 -0.33
C LYS A 84 0.13 4.31 -0.71
N GLN A 85 0.44 5.53 -1.13
CA GLN A 85 -0.56 6.54 -1.39
C GLN A 85 -1.05 6.51 -2.83
N LEU A 86 -2.36 6.67 -3.00
CA LEU A 86 -3.06 6.95 -4.25
C LEU A 86 -3.99 8.12 -4.02
N ALA A 87 -4.31 8.87 -5.07
CA ALA A 87 -5.30 9.93 -4.98
C ALA A 87 -6.68 9.36 -4.60
N LEU A 88 -7.44 10.10 -3.79
CA LEU A 88 -8.70 9.65 -3.22
C LEU A 88 -9.77 9.36 -4.28
N ASP A 89 -9.72 10.03 -5.42
CA ASP A 89 -10.60 9.86 -6.57
C ASP A 89 -10.20 8.70 -7.49
N THR A 90 -9.12 7.96 -7.16
CA THR A 90 -8.69 6.79 -7.93
C THR A 90 -9.81 5.75 -7.93
N LYS A 91 -10.31 5.42 -9.12
CA LYS A 91 -11.35 4.41 -9.31
C LYS A 91 -10.83 3.02 -9.00
N ILE A 92 -11.57 2.29 -8.17
CA ILE A 92 -11.27 0.91 -7.80
C ILE A 92 -12.46 0.03 -8.22
N PRO A 93 -12.24 -1.04 -9.01
CA PRO A 93 -13.31 -1.98 -9.34
C PRO A 93 -13.67 -2.82 -8.13
N THR A 94 -14.97 -3.02 -7.91
CA THR A 94 -15.56 -3.88 -6.89
C THR A 94 -16.53 -4.86 -7.56
N PRO A 95 -16.90 -5.97 -6.90
CA PRO A 95 -17.94 -6.87 -7.43
C PRO A 95 -19.28 -6.17 -7.73
N ASP A 96 -19.60 -5.12 -6.98
CA ASP A 96 -20.85 -4.36 -7.11
C ASP A 96 -20.75 -3.14 -8.05
N GLY A 97 -19.60 -2.91 -8.68
CA GLY A 97 -19.39 -1.81 -9.61
C GLY A 97 -18.08 -1.06 -9.37
N TRP A 98 -18.15 0.27 -9.35
CA TRP A 98 -16.99 1.12 -9.13
C TRP A 98 -17.12 1.85 -7.79
N SER A 99 -16.02 1.88 -7.05
CA SER A 99 -15.82 2.75 -5.90
C SER A 99 -14.58 3.62 -6.13
N THR A 100 -14.21 4.42 -5.14
CA THR A 100 -12.97 5.20 -5.15
C THR A 100 -12.11 4.86 -3.94
N MET A 101 -10.80 5.09 -4.05
CA MET A 101 -9.86 4.89 -2.93
C MET A 101 -10.29 5.65 -1.66
N GLY A 102 -10.92 6.82 -1.83
CA GLY A 102 -11.45 7.64 -0.75
C GLY A 102 -12.74 7.08 -0.13
N GLU A 103 -13.60 6.45 -0.91
CA GLU A 103 -14.92 5.95 -0.45
C GLU A 103 -14.87 4.54 0.15
N LEU A 104 -13.90 3.70 -0.25
CA LEU A 104 -13.73 2.35 0.29
C LEU A 104 -13.64 2.33 1.82
N LYS A 105 -14.21 1.30 2.43
CA LYS A 105 -14.26 1.08 3.88
C LYS A 105 -13.73 -0.31 4.23
N VAL A 106 -13.33 -0.48 5.49
CA VAL A 106 -13.01 -1.80 6.02
C VAL A 106 -14.23 -2.71 5.90
N GLY A 107 -14.05 -3.88 5.30
CA GLY A 107 -15.11 -4.84 5.00
C GLY A 107 -15.52 -4.88 3.53
N ASP A 108 -15.31 -3.80 2.76
CA ASP A 108 -15.68 -3.75 1.34
C ASP A 108 -14.90 -4.80 0.52
N LEU A 109 -15.50 -5.26 -0.58
CA LEU A 109 -14.89 -6.18 -1.52
C LEU A 109 -14.21 -5.44 -2.68
N VAL A 110 -12.98 -5.86 -3.00
CA VAL A 110 -12.18 -5.43 -4.15
C VAL A 110 -11.57 -6.67 -4.82
N PHE A 111 -10.83 -6.51 -5.91
CA PHE A 111 -10.16 -7.61 -6.59
C PHE A 111 -8.66 -7.68 -6.28
N ASP A 112 -8.13 -8.90 -6.13
CA ASP A 112 -6.68 -9.16 -6.05
C ASP A 112 -6.02 -9.18 -7.44
N GLU A 113 -4.70 -9.42 -7.49
CA GLU A 113 -3.93 -9.43 -8.75
C GLU A 113 -4.34 -10.55 -9.72
N LYS A 114 -5.01 -11.60 -9.22
CA LYS A 114 -5.54 -12.72 -10.00
C LYS A 114 -7.02 -12.53 -10.35
N GLY A 115 -7.60 -11.40 -9.97
CA GLY A 115 -9.00 -11.06 -10.20
C GLY A 115 -9.99 -11.65 -9.20
N ASN A 116 -9.56 -12.28 -8.10
CA ASN A 116 -10.49 -12.83 -7.11
C ASN A 116 -11.00 -11.75 -6.14
N PRO A 117 -12.28 -11.80 -5.71
CA PRO A 117 -12.78 -10.94 -4.65
C PRO A 117 -12.02 -11.12 -3.33
N THR A 118 -11.67 -10.02 -2.68
CA THR A 118 -10.98 -9.98 -1.39
C THR A 118 -11.43 -8.77 -0.57
N HIS A 119 -11.34 -8.86 0.76
CA HIS A 119 -11.82 -7.83 1.67
C HIS A 119 -10.77 -6.77 1.98
N VAL A 120 -11.21 -5.51 2.03
CA VAL A 120 -10.44 -4.42 2.63
C VAL A 120 -10.36 -4.64 4.14
N VAL A 121 -9.18 -5.01 4.64
CA VAL A 121 -8.98 -5.31 6.07
C VAL A 121 -8.58 -4.09 6.91
N ALA A 122 -8.07 -3.04 6.28
CA ALA A 122 -7.62 -1.83 6.94
C ALA A 122 -7.64 -0.63 6.00
N LYS A 123 -7.87 0.56 6.56
CA LYS A 123 -7.78 1.85 5.87
C LYS A 123 -6.98 2.81 6.74
N SER A 124 -5.93 3.41 6.18
CA SER A 124 -5.17 4.45 6.88
C SER A 124 -5.95 5.76 6.91
N GLU A 125 -5.54 6.67 7.80
CA GLU A 125 -5.91 8.08 7.67
C GLU A 125 -5.40 8.64 6.33
N VAL A 126 -6.08 9.68 5.84
CA VAL A 126 -5.65 10.42 4.66
C VAL A 126 -4.35 11.14 4.98
N ASN A 127 -3.36 10.99 4.11
CA ASN A 127 -2.07 11.65 4.21
C ASN A 127 -1.78 12.33 2.87
N ASP A 128 -1.57 13.64 2.90
CA ASP A 128 -1.32 14.53 1.77
C ASP A 128 0.11 15.13 1.78
N THR A 129 0.99 14.60 2.65
CA THR A 129 2.34 15.13 2.87
C THR A 129 3.39 14.58 1.90
N GLU A 130 3.07 13.52 1.15
CA GLU A 130 3.99 12.90 0.20
C GLU A 130 3.89 13.57 -1.18
N GLN A 131 5.03 13.76 -1.85
CA GLN A 131 5.04 14.20 -3.26
C GLN A 131 4.26 13.20 -4.12
N ALA A 132 3.28 13.68 -4.88
CA ALA A 132 2.52 12.87 -5.82
C ALA A 132 2.93 13.13 -7.28
N TYR A 133 2.71 12.14 -8.14
CA TYR A 133 2.97 12.22 -9.58
C TYR A 133 1.76 11.69 -10.35
N ARG A 134 1.50 12.28 -11.52
CA ARG A 134 0.53 11.74 -12.49
C ARG A 134 1.24 10.83 -13.49
N LEU A 135 0.84 9.58 -13.55
CA LEU A 135 1.26 8.64 -14.60
C LEU A 135 0.17 8.64 -15.68
N THR A 136 0.57 8.89 -16.92
CA THR A 136 -0.33 8.83 -18.09
C THR A 136 0.06 7.64 -18.96
N PHE A 137 -0.90 6.79 -19.27
CA PHE A 137 -0.74 5.59 -20.07
C PHE A 137 -0.94 5.89 -21.56
N ARG A 138 -0.55 4.95 -22.43
CA ARG A 138 -0.62 5.12 -23.89
C ARG A 138 -2.06 5.29 -24.40
N ASP A 139 -3.03 4.71 -23.70
CA ASP A 139 -4.46 4.83 -24.02
C ASP A 139 -5.08 6.17 -23.56
N GLY A 140 -4.28 7.07 -22.96
CA GLY A 140 -4.72 8.36 -22.45
C GLY A 140 -5.28 8.31 -21.03
N SER A 141 -5.45 7.12 -20.44
CA SER A 141 -5.82 7.00 -19.04
C SER A 141 -4.70 7.53 -18.13
N SER A 142 -5.06 7.90 -16.89
CA SER A 142 -4.06 8.36 -15.92
C SER A 142 -4.41 7.98 -14.50
N ILE A 143 -3.38 7.92 -13.66
CA ILE A 143 -3.49 7.66 -12.22
C ILE A 143 -2.51 8.57 -11.47
N VAL A 144 -2.93 9.05 -10.30
CA VAL A 144 -2.09 9.90 -9.44
C VAL A 144 -1.66 9.07 -8.23
N ALA A 145 -0.35 8.93 -8.07
CA ALA A 145 0.25 8.09 -7.04
C ALA A 145 1.36 8.83 -6.29
N GLY A 146 1.51 8.52 -5.00
CA GLY A 146 2.61 9.03 -4.18
C GLY A 146 3.98 8.55 -4.67
N GLU A 147 5.03 9.30 -4.36
CA GLU A 147 6.43 9.00 -4.67
C GLU A 147 6.83 7.56 -4.33
N ASN A 148 6.37 7.07 -3.19
CA ASN A 148 6.73 5.77 -2.63
C ASN A 148 5.82 4.64 -3.10
N HIS A 149 4.76 4.94 -3.87
CA HIS A 149 3.84 3.92 -4.39
C HIS A 149 4.58 2.93 -5.27
N LEU A 150 4.40 1.63 -5.02
CA LEU A 150 5.16 0.58 -5.66
C LEU A 150 4.43 0.03 -6.88
N TRP A 151 5.16 -0.07 -7.98
CA TRP A 151 4.68 -0.56 -9.26
C TRP A 151 5.48 -1.79 -9.66
N ASP A 152 4.77 -2.86 -9.98
CA ASP A 152 5.34 -3.98 -10.71
C ASP A 152 5.40 -3.60 -12.19
N VAL A 153 6.63 -3.45 -12.71
CA VAL A 153 6.86 -2.95 -14.07
C VAL A 153 7.75 -3.91 -14.84
N GLU A 154 7.50 -4.02 -16.13
CA GLU A 154 8.42 -4.62 -17.08
C GLU A 154 9.30 -3.52 -17.64
N TYR A 155 10.59 -3.54 -17.33
CA TYR A 155 11.57 -2.68 -17.99
C TYR A 155 11.84 -3.22 -19.40
N ILE A 156 11.42 -2.48 -20.42
CA ILE A 156 11.38 -2.94 -21.83
C ILE A 156 12.53 -2.38 -22.68
N TYR A 157 13.44 -1.60 -22.11
CA TYR A 157 14.60 -1.10 -22.83
C TYR A 157 15.72 -2.16 -22.83
N GLY A 158 15.96 -2.77 -24.00
CA GLY A 158 16.87 -3.89 -24.16
C GLY A 158 16.20 -5.22 -23.82
N LYS A 159 16.80 -6.01 -22.91
CA LYS A 159 16.20 -7.27 -22.44
C LYS A 159 15.13 -6.98 -21.39
N THR A 160 13.91 -7.46 -21.64
CA THR A 160 12.78 -7.32 -20.72
C THR A 160 13.09 -7.90 -19.35
N LYS A 161 12.88 -7.11 -18.29
CA LYS A 161 13.09 -7.52 -16.89
C LYS A 161 11.98 -6.99 -16.01
N ARG A 162 11.40 -7.86 -15.17
CA ARG A 162 10.46 -7.45 -14.12
C ARG A 162 11.21 -6.69 -13.02
N LYS A 163 10.65 -5.57 -12.60
CA LYS A 163 11.21 -4.68 -11.57
C LYS A 163 10.08 -4.18 -10.69
N LEU A 164 10.39 -4.00 -9.41
CA LEU A 164 9.52 -3.28 -8.49
C LEU A 164 10.11 -1.90 -8.28
N TRP A 165 9.44 -0.87 -8.77
CA TRP A 165 9.90 0.52 -8.67
C TRP A 165 8.87 1.39 -7.96
N THR A 166 9.34 2.41 -7.25
CA THR A 166 8.45 3.45 -6.77
C THR A 166 8.05 4.42 -7.89
N THR A 167 6.95 5.15 -7.74
CA THR A 167 6.57 6.22 -8.68
C THR A 167 7.71 7.23 -8.88
N GLY A 168 8.40 7.60 -7.81
CA GLY A 168 9.58 8.49 -7.88
C GLY A 168 10.74 7.89 -8.67
N GLU A 169 10.99 6.59 -8.55
CA GLU A 169 12.01 5.92 -9.37
C GLU A 169 11.63 5.88 -10.85
N ILE A 170 10.35 5.63 -11.16
CA ILE A 170 9.83 5.71 -12.54
C ILE A 170 10.05 7.11 -13.10
N TYR A 171 9.65 8.14 -12.35
CA TYR A 171 9.83 9.53 -12.75
C TYR A 171 11.30 9.89 -13.01
N ARG A 172 12.18 9.67 -12.02
CA ARG A 172 13.61 10.00 -12.13
C ARG A 172 14.28 9.32 -13.32
N ARG A 173 14.00 8.04 -13.55
CA ARG A 173 14.55 7.28 -14.69
C ARG A 173 14.02 7.78 -16.02
N THR A 174 12.72 8.10 -16.09
CA THR A 174 12.09 8.63 -17.30
C THR A 174 12.65 10.01 -17.66
N MET A 175 12.82 10.90 -16.67
CA MET A 175 13.41 12.22 -16.89
C MET A 175 14.88 12.13 -17.30
N ALA A 176 15.68 11.31 -16.63
CA ALA A 176 17.08 11.11 -17.01
C ALA A 176 17.23 10.56 -18.44
N TYR A 177 16.34 9.68 -18.87
CA TYR A 177 16.32 9.17 -20.23
C TYR A 177 15.92 10.22 -21.27
N ARG A 178 14.90 11.02 -20.96
CA ARG A 178 14.47 12.15 -21.80
C ARG A 178 15.60 13.14 -22.03
N GLU A 179 16.29 13.53 -20.96
CA GLU A 179 17.40 14.48 -21.05
C GLU A 179 18.55 13.91 -21.90
N LYS A 180 18.88 12.63 -21.71
CA LYS A 180 19.93 11.96 -22.49
C LYS A 180 19.62 11.92 -23.99
N ASN A 181 18.35 11.83 -24.36
CA ASN A 181 17.91 11.71 -25.76
C ASN A 181 17.21 12.98 -26.25
N ARG A 182 17.49 14.15 -25.64
CA ARG A 182 16.77 15.41 -25.92
C ARG A 182 16.83 15.86 -27.38
N ASP A 183 17.89 15.46 -28.09
CA ASP A 183 18.12 15.81 -29.50
C ASP A 183 17.27 14.94 -30.47
N ASP A 184 16.65 13.86 -29.97
CA ASP A 184 15.69 13.03 -30.69
C ASP A 184 14.33 13.05 -29.96
N PRO A 185 13.39 13.89 -30.41
CA PRO A 185 12.08 14.03 -29.75
C PRO A 185 11.23 12.76 -29.76
N VAL A 186 11.46 11.85 -30.71
CA VAL A 186 10.73 10.58 -30.80
C VAL A 186 11.29 9.62 -29.74
N GLU A 187 12.61 9.48 -29.70
CA GLU A 187 13.28 8.60 -28.73
C GLU A 187 13.13 9.12 -27.29
N ALA A 188 13.21 10.44 -27.06
CA ALA A 188 12.96 11.03 -25.74
C ALA A 188 11.58 10.67 -25.19
N LYS A 189 10.57 10.51 -26.05
CA LYS A 189 9.20 10.14 -25.65
C LYS A 189 8.99 8.64 -25.50
N ARG A 190 10.00 7.81 -25.77
CA ARG A 190 9.89 6.36 -25.66
C ARG A 190 9.59 5.93 -24.22
N SER A 191 8.65 5.00 -24.08
CA SER A 191 8.37 4.35 -22.80
C SER A 191 9.50 3.38 -22.44
N LEU A 192 10.04 3.52 -21.22
CA LEU A 192 11.06 2.60 -20.68
C LEU A 192 10.46 1.37 -20.01
N ILE A 193 9.19 1.47 -19.65
CA ILE A 193 8.47 0.47 -18.88
C ILE A 193 7.12 0.16 -19.51
N ARG A 194 6.62 -1.03 -19.20
CA ARG A 194 5.23 -1.43 -19.33
C ARG A 194 4.70 -1.82 -17.95
N ILE A 195 3.45 -1.45 -17.67
CA ILE A 195 2.72 -1.93 -16.48
C ILE A 195 1.85 -3.10 -16.95
N PRO A 196 2.04 -4.31 -16.40
CA PRO A 196 1.18 -5.45 -16.72
C PRO A 196 -0.28 -5.16 -16.35
N VAL A 197 -1.20 -5.64 -17.19
CA VAL A 197 -2.64 -5.62 -16.87
C VAL A 197 -2.91 -6.81 -15.95
N ALA A 198 -3.81 -6.63 -14.98
CA ALA A 198 -4.26 -7.71 -14.11
C ALA A 198 -4.97 -8.83 -14.91
N ASP A 199 -5.06 -10.00 -14.31
CA ASP A 199 -5.84 -11.12 -14.86
C ASP A 199 -7.34 -10.79 -14.90
N SER A 200 -8.14 -11.65 -15.55
CA SER A 200 -9.58 -11.47 -15.65
C SER A 200 -10.26 -11.41 -14.28
N LEU A 201 -11.10 -10.40 -14.06
CA LEU A 201 -11.90 -10.28 -12.85
C LEU A 201 -12.88 -11.45 -12.74
N GLN A 202 -12.90 -12.09 -11.58
CA GLN A 202 -13.83 -13.18 -11.27
C GLN A 202 -15.10 -12.55 -10.69
N THR A 203 -16.13 -12.48 -11.53
CA THR A 203 -17.46 -11.98 -11.15
C THR A 203 -18.51 -13.04 -11.39
N ASP A 204 -19.65 -12.91 -10.71
CA ASP A 204 -20.80 -13.77 -10.97
C ASP A 204 -21.22 -13.68 -12.44
N GLU A 205 -21.66 -14.82 -13.00
CA GLU A 205 -22.24 -14.84 -14.34
C GLU A 205 -23.48 -13.96 -14.39
N LYS A 206 -23.57 -13.11 -15.42
CA LYS A 206 -24.73 -12.26 -15.68
C LYS A 206 -25.26 -12.53 -17.08
N ALA A 207 -26.58 -12.57 -17.20
CA ALA A 207 -27.24 -12.55 -18.50
C ALA A 207 -26.95 -11.19 -19.15
N LEU A 208 -26.15 -11.21 -20.22
CA LEU A 208 -25.82 -10.01 -20.98
C LEU A 208 -26.90 -9.75 -22.04
N PRO A 209 -27.20 -8.48 -22.37
CA PRO A 209 -28.16 -8.15 -23.44
C PRO A 209 -27.75 -8.68 -24.82
N VAL A 210 -26.46 -8.96 -25.00
CA VAL A 210 -25.86 -9.47 -26.24
C VAL A 210 -24.82 -10.53 -25.87
N ASP A 211 -24.72 -11.58 -26.68
CA ASP A 211 -23.70 -12.61 -26.50
C ASP A 211 -22.27 -12.00 -26.57
N PRO A 212 -21.34 -12.38 -25.67
CA PRO A 212 -19.97 -11.84 -25.65
C PRO A 212 -19.22 -11.98 -26.98
N TYR A 213 -19.40 -13.08 -27.70
CA TYR A 213 -18.77 -13.30 -28.99
C TYR A 213 -19.33 -12.32 -30.02
N LEU A 214 -20.65 -12.11 -30.04
CA LEU A 214 -21.30 -11.16 -30.93
C LEU A 214 -20.88 -9.72 -30.65
N TYR A 215 -20.73 -9.35 -29.37
CA TYR A 215 -20.17 -8.04 -28.98
C TYR A 215 -18.70 -7.89 -29.41
N GLY A 216 -17.89 -8.93 -29.22
CA GLY A 216 -16.49 -8.97 -29.67
C GLY A 216 -16.36 -8.84 -31.19
N TYR A 217 -17.21 -9.53 -31.95
CA TYR A 217 -17.32 -9.38 -33.41
C TYR A 217 -17.66 -7.94 -33.78
N TRP A 218 -18.64 -7.32 -33.11
CA TRP A 218 -18.99 -5.92 -33.38
C TRP A 218 -17.83 -4.95 -33.14
N LEU A 219 -17.06 -5.12 -32.06
CA LEU A 219 -15.88 -4.30 -31.77
C LEU A 219 -14.70 -4.58 -32.71
N GLY A 220 -14.48 -5.85 -33.09
CA GLY A 220 -13.33 -6.29 -33.87
C GLY A 220 -13.41 -5.99 -35.36
N ASN A 221 -14.62 -5.80 -35.90
CA ASN A 221 -14.82 -5.74 -37.36
C ASN A 221 -14.65 -4.37 -37.99
N GLY A 222 -14.05 -3.41 -37.29
CA GLY A 222 -13.48 -2.18 -37.89
C GLY A 222 -14.43 -1.30 -38.72
N ASN A 223 -15.75 -1.53 -38.70
CA ASN A 223 -16.71 -0.79 -39.50
C ASN A 223 -17.93 -0.40 -38.66
N SER A 224 -17.68 0.30 -37.54
CA SER A 224 -18.70 1.10 -36.87
C SER A 224 -18.79 2.47 -37.56
N LYS A 225 -19.17 2.50 -38.85
CA LYS A 225 -19.66 3.73 -39.46
C LYS A 225 -21.08 3.99 -38.97
N LYS A 226 -21.23 5.02 -38.14
CA LYS A 226 -22.34 5.97 -38.28
C LYS A 226 -21.75 7.30 -38.67
#